data_AF-A0AAD5DDY9-F1
#
_entry.id   AF-A0AAD5DDY9-F1
#
_cell.length_a   1.000
_cell.length_b   1.000
_cell.length_c   1.000
_cell.angle_alpha   90.00
_cell.angle_beta   90.00
_cell.angle_gamma   90.00
#
_symmetry.space_group_name_H-M   'P 1'
#
loop_
_entity.id
_entity.type
_entity.pdbx_description
1 polymer ?
#
loop_
_entity_poly.entity_id
_entity_poly.type
_entity_poly.pdbx_seq_one_letter_code
_entity_poly.pdbx_strand_id
1 'polypeptide(L)'
;MLAQGVTTQKAALGGSRVACRPTRAARAAAPRTVSVQASKVKKVVLAYSGGLDTSVILKWLQDTYECEDTYECEVVTFTADLGQGEELEPARKKAEAAGVKEIYIDDLREEFVRDFVFPMFRANSTYEGVYLLGTSIARPLIAKRQIEIAMEVGADAVSHGATGKGNDQVRFELGYYGLKPDIKVIAPWREWDLNSRTRLIEYAETHGLAVPAGKRNEPPYSMDANLLHISYEGNALEDPWVEASEDMFTRSVSPEQAPDTPTYIEIEFEKGDPVAINGTRMSPATLLTELNRLGGENGIGRVDIVESRFVGMKSRGVYETPGGTILLAARRAVESICLDRGEAHLKDDIMPRYAELVYNGFWFSPERLALQELVDKTQQFVEGTVRVKLYKGNVIVCGRKSQYSLYDSKISSFEDDEGAYDQKDAAGFIKLQALRLRTLARNRGDAWRKELL
;
A
#
# COMPACT_ATOMS: atom_id res chain seq x y z
N MET A 1 4.92 45.64 37.54
CA MET A 1 4.73 47.05 37.93
C MET A 1 5.92 47.46 38.78
N LEU A 2 6.57 48.60 38.43
CA LEU A 2 7.66 49.35 39.13
C LEU A 2 9.07 48.70 39.05
N ALA A 3 10.02 49.16 38.22
CA ALA A 3 10.85 50.41 38.26
C ALA A 3 11.77 50.47 39.50
N GLN A 4 13.08 50.81 39.52
CA GLN A 4 14.10 51.38 38.61
C GLN A 4 15.48 51.34 39.34
N GLY A 5 16.61 51.57 38.63
CA GLY A 5 17.88 52.13 39.18
C GLY A 5 19.12 51.21 39.13
N VAL A 6 19.92 51.16 38.05
CA VAL A 6 21.08 52.02 37.65
C VAL A 6 22.30 51.94 38.58
N THR A 7 23.42 51.38 38.07
CA THR A 7 24.76 51.97 38.28
C THR A 7 25.68 51.65 37.10
N THR A 8 26.39 52.68 36.65
CA THR A 8 27.28 52.78 35.50
C THR A 8 28.74 52.62 35.91
N GLN A 9 29.57 52.02 35.05
CA GLN A 9 30.99 52.37 34.95
C GLN A 9 31.42 52.44 33.48
N LYS A 10 31.95 53.61 33.12
CA LYS A 10 32.55 53.94 31.83
C LYS A 10 34.04 53.60 31.86
N ALA A 11 34.56 53.09 30.75
CA ALA A 11 35.93 53.34 30.31
C ALA A 11 35.96 53.53 28.77
N ALA A 12 36.35 54.73 28.38
CA ALA A 12 36.79 55.17 27.04
C ALA A 12 38.23 54.63 26.76
N LEU A 13 38.84 54.61 25.59
CA LEU A 13 38.64 55.07 24.19
C LEU A 13 39.77 54.39 23.38
N GLY A 14 39.59 54.16 22.08
CA GLY A 14 40.72 53.79 21.20
C GLY A 14 40.29 53.41 19.79
N GLY A 15 40.21 54.39 18.90
CA GLY A 15 39.75 54.22 17.52
C GLY A 15 40.84 53.75 16.55
N SER A 16 40.38 53.05 15.50
CA SER A 16 41.05 52.95 14.21
C SER A 16 39.96 52.81 13.14
N ARG A 17 39.84 53.82 12.26
CA ARG A 17 38.91 53.85 11.13
C ARG A 17 39.55 53.13 9.95
N VAL A 18 38.95 52.05 9.47
CA VAL A 18 39.22 51.50 8.14
C VAL A 18 38.07 51.89 7.22
N ALA A 19 38.41 52.65 6.16
CA ALA A 19 37.48 53.11 5.14
C ALA A 19 37.04 51.95 4.23
N CYS A 20 35.74 51.72 4.14
CA CYS A 20 35.16 50.75 3.22
C CYS A 20 34.99 51.39 1.84
N ARG A 21 35.67 50.87 0.81
CA ARG A 21 35.47 51.23 -0.61
C ARG A 21 34.17 50.61 -1.14
N PRO A 22 33.43 51.26 -2.05
CA PRO A 22 32.23 50.68 -2.63
C PRO A 22 32.63 49.62 -3.66
N THR A 23 32.25 48.37 -3.42
CA THR A 23 32.38 47.28 -4.40
C THR A 23 31.34 47.43 -5.51
N ARG A 24 31.83 47.37 -6.75
CA ARG A 24 31.05 47.34 -8.01
C ARG A 24 29.85 46.40 -7.90
N ALA A 25 28.68 46.90 -8.27
CA ALA A 25 27.47 46.10 -8.49
C ALA A 25 27.76 45.01 -9.55
N ALA A 26 27.70 43.75 -9.13
CA ALA A 26 27.67 42.63 -10.05
C ALA A 26 26.32 42.64 -10.79
N ARG A 27 26.37 42.69 -12.13
CA ARG A 27 25.20 42.48 -12.98
C ARG A 27 24.61 41.12 -12.65
N ALA A 28 23.35 41.08 -12.24
CA ALA A 28 22.58 39.86 -12.11
C ALA A 28 22.57 39.12 -13.46
N ALA A 29 23.16 37.93 -13.49
CA ALA A 29 23.01 37.02 -14.62
C ALA A 29 21.55 36.55 -14.65
N ALA A 30 20.93 36.62 -15.83
CA ALA A 30 19.61 36.06 -16.08
C ALA A 30 19.59 34.57 -15.67
N PRO A 31 18.45 34.05 -15.17
CA PRO A 31 18.34 32.63 -14.83
C PRO A 31 18.65 31.81 -16.08
N ARG A 32 19.69 30.97 -16.00
CA ARG A 32 19.93 29.94 -17.01
C ARG A 32 18.73 29.00 -16.96
N THR A 33 17.88 29.08 -17.98
CA THR A 33 16.96 28.01 -18.31
C THR A 33 17.77 26.73 -18.43
N VAL A 34 17.51 25.78 -17.52
CA VAL A 34 17.95 24.40 -17.72
C VAL A 34 17.13 23.88 -18.89
N SER A 35 17.65 24.03 -20.11
CA SER A 35 17.14 23.26 -21.24
C SER A 35 17.46 21.81 -20.93
N VAL A 36 16.45 21.03 -20.56
CA VAL A 36 16.55 19.57 -20.55
C VAL A 36 17.00 19.19 -21.95
N GLN A 37 18.26 18.76 -22.11
CA GLN A 37 18.65 18.09 -23.33
C GLN A 37 17.75 16.87 -23.42
N ALA A 38 16.78 16.91 -24.34
CA ALA A 38 15.89 15.80 -24.59
C ALA A 38 16.77 14.61 -24.96
N SER A 39 16.98 13.69 -24.02
CA SER A 39 17.47 12.37 -24.36
C SER A 39 16.50 11.83 -25.41
N LYS A 40 17.03 11.41 -26.55
CA LYS A 40 16.25 10.91 -27.68
C LYS A 40 15.57 9.60 -27.25
N VAL A 41 14.31 9.69 -26.81
CA VAL A 41 13.50 8.53 -26.43
C VAL A 41 12.88 8.00 -27.70
N LYS A 42 13.28 6.80 -28.12
CA LYS A 42 12.76 6.19 -29.34
C LYS A 42 11.56 5.28 -29.06
N LYS A 43 11.63 4.54 -27.96
CA LYS A 43 10.58 3.60 -27.56
C LYS A 43 10.24 3.75 -26.08
N VAL A 44 8.95 3.80 -25.76
CA VAL A 44 8.43 3.94 -24.40
C VAL A 44 7.42 2.85 -24.09
N VAL A 45 7.51 2.23 -22.91
CA VAL A 45 6.47 1.33 -22.40
C VAL A 45 5.55 2.11 -21.45
N LEU A 46 4.27 2.25 -21.82
CA LEU A 46 3.25 2.91 -21.02
C LEU A 46 2.44 1.89 -20.21
N ALA A 47 2.38 2.08 -18.88
CA ALA A 47 1.36 1.43 -18.05
C ALA A 47 -0.02 2.00 -18.43
N TYR A 48 -0.82 1.16 -19.08
CA TYR A 48 -2.05 1.55 -19.76
C TYR A 48 -3.26 0.85 -19.13
N SER A 49 -4.30 1.62 -18.82
CA SER A 49 -5.55 1.11 -18.22
C SER A 49 -6.75 1.23 -19.14
N GLY A 50 -6.62 1.85 -20.32
CA GLY A 50 -7.78 2.16 -21.17
C GLY A 50 -8.64 3.33 -20.67
N GLY A 51 -8.31 3.93 -19.52
CA GLY A 51 -8.96 5.12 -19.00
C GLY A 51 -8.69 6.37 -19.85
N LEU A 52 -9.43 7.45 -19.57
CA LEU A 52 -9.23 8.74 -20.24
C LEU A 52 -7.78 9.21 -20.11
N ASP A 53 -7.26 9.24 -18.88
CA ASP A 53 -5.97 9.80 -18.54
C ASP A 53 -4.84 9.04 -19.27
N THR A 54 -4.84 7.72 -19.20
CA THR A 54 -3.83 6.89 -19.89
C THR A 54 -3.98 6.90 -21.42
N SER A 55 -5.18 7.13 -21.95
CA SER A 55 -5.40 7.32 -23.40
C SER A 55 -4.89 8.68 -23.88
N VAL A 56 -5.08 9.74 -23.10
CA VAL A 56 -4.50 11.06 -23.37
C VAL A 56 -2.98 11.01 -23.27
N ILE A 57 -2.43 10.29 -22.28
CA ILE A 57 -0.98 10.08 -22.14
C ILE A 57 -0.42 9.35 -23.36
N LEU A 58 -1.08 8.28 -23.82
CA LEU A 58 -0.67 7.54 -25.01
C LEU A 58 -0.53 8.48 -26.21
N LYS A 59 -1.56 9.29 -26.48
CA LYS A 59 -1.53 10.23 -27.60
C LYS A 59 -0.48 11.33 -27.40
N TRP A 60 -0.40 11.89 -26.19
CA TRP A 60 0.60 12.90 -25.86
C TRP A 60 2.04 12.40 -26.02
N LEU A 61 2.33 11.14 -25.68
CA LEU A 61 3.64 10.53 -25.90
C LEU A 61 3.98 10.42 -27.39
N GLN A 62 3.01 10.05 -28.23
CA GLN A 62 3.17 10.01 -29.68
C GLN A 62 3.43 11.41 -30.28
N ASP A 63 2.74 12.43 -29.76
CA ASP A 63 2.82 13.81 -30.27
C ASP A 63 4.08 14.57 -29.78
N THR A 64 4.60 14.23 -28.59
CA THR A 64 5.64 15.03 -27.91
C THR A 64 7.06 14.50 -28.10
N TYR A 65 7.23 13.17 -28.16
CA TYR A 65 8.55 12.55 -28.26
C TYR A 65 8.83 12.15 -29.72
N GLU A 66 9.94 12.64 -30.29
CA GLU A 66 10.34 12.38 -31.68
C GLU A 66 11.43 11.30 -31.79
N CYS A 67 11.29 10.39 -32.76
CA CYS A 67 12.37 9.53 -33.25
C CYS A 67 12.95 10.14 -34.54
N GLU A 68 14.28 10.06 -34.76
CA GLU A 68 14.88 10.56 -36.01
C GLU A 68 14.46 9.77 -37.27
N ASP A 69 13.99 8.52 -37.12
CA ASP A 69 13.73 7.61 -38.23
C ASP A 69 12.22 7.38 -38.51
N THR A 70 11.35 7.74 -37.56
CA THR A 70 9.89 7.72 -37.65
C THR A 70 9.38 9.01 -37.02
N TYR A 71 8.49 9.76 -37.68
CA TYR A 71 8.02 11.06 -37.19
C TYR A 71 7.34 11.06 -35.79
N GLU A 72 7.18 9.89 -35.15
CA GLU A 72 6.54 9.68 -33.84
C GLU A 72 7.35 8.69 -32.98
N CYS A 73 7.35 8.88 -31.65
CA CYS A 73 7.86 7.93 -30.66
C CYS A 73 7.06 6.62 -30.67
N GLU A 74 7.76 5.48 -30.63
CA GLU A 74 7.10 4.18 -30.58
C GLU A 74 6.59 3.91 -29.16
N VAL A 75 5.27 3.96 -28.98
CA VAL A 75 4.62 3.62 -27.71
C VAL A 75 4.25 2.14 -27.71
N VAL A 76 4.71 1.41 -26.68
CA VAL A 76 4.26 0.07 -26.31
C VAL A 76 3.30 0.21 -25.13
N THR A 77 2.14 -0.43 -25.16
CA THR A 77 1.19 -0.39 -24.04
C THR A 77 1.24 -1.69 -23.24
N PHE A 78 1.21 -1.57 -21.92
CA PHE A 78 1.14 -2.68 -20.98
C PHE A 78 -0.04 -2.51 -20.02
N THR A 79 -0.96 -3.46 -20.04
CA THR A 79 -2.08 -3.58 -19.10
C THR A 79 -1.85 -4.81 -18.22
N ALA A 80 -1.78 -4.61 -16.90
CA ALA A 80 -1.72 -5.70 -15.94
C ALA A 80 -3.13 -6.15 -15.54
N ASP A 81 -3.52 -7.38 -15.82
CA ASP A 81 -4.70 -7.98 -15.19
C ASP A 81 -4.32 -8.50 -13.81
N LEU A 82 -4.78 -7.77 -12.79
CA LEU A 82 -4.65 -8.09 -11.39
C LEU A 82 -6.01 -8.39 -10.76
N GLY A 83 -7.05 -8.72 -11.55
CA GLY A 83 -8.39 -9.03 -11.06
C GLY A 83 -9.31 -7.82 -10.87
N GLN A 84 -9.10 -6.76 -11.66
CA GLN A 84 -9.91 -5.55 -11.66
C GLN A 84 -11.26 -5.69 -12.40
N GLY A 85 -11.43 -6.68 -13.28
CA GLY A 85 -12.69 -6.94 -14.00
C GLY A 85 -12.70 -6.49 -15.46
N GLU A 86 -13.86 -6.02 -15.94
CA GLU A 86 -14.24 -5.90 -17.37
C GLU A 86 -13.49 -4.85 -18.22
N GLU A 87 -12.40 -4.25 -17.73
CA GLU A 87 -11.69 -3.16 -18.41
C GLU A 87 -10.61 -3.61 -19.43
N LEU A 88 -10.28 -4.90 -19.50
CA LEU A 88 -9.14 -5.41 -20.28
C LEU A 88 -9.35 -5.36 -21.80
N GLU A 89 -10.46 -5.93 -22.29
CA GLU A 89 -10.77 -5.96 -23.73
C GLU A 89 -11.00 -4.56 -24.34
N PRO A 90 -11.72 -3.64 -23.66
CA PRO A 90 -11.80 -2.25 -24.12
C PRO A 90 -10.45 -1.55 -24.21
N ALA A 91 -9.50 -1.85 -23.30
CA ALA A 91 -8.16 -1.26 -23.34
C ALA A 91 -7.41 -1.70 -24.62
N ARG A 92 -7.45 -2.99 -24.98
CA ARG A 92 -6.84 -3.48 -26.23
C ARG A 92 -7.33 -2.71 -27.45
N LYS A 93 -8.64 -2.63 -27.62
CA LYS A 93 -9.26 -1.97 -28.78
C LYS A 93 -8.92 -0.48 -28.86
N LYS A 94 -8.81 0.20 -27.72
CA LYS A 94 -8.41 1.62 -27.68
C LYS A 94 -6.95 1.81 -28.06
N ALA A 95 -6.05 0.94 -27.59
CA ALA A 95 -4.63 0.99 -27.98
C ALA A 95 -4.46 0.70 -29.48
N GLU A 96 -5.16 -0.30 -30.03
CA GLU A 96 -5.19 -0.60 -31.46
C GLU A 96 -5.70 0.59 -32.29
N ALA A 97 -6.81 1.21 -31.87
CA ALA A 97 -7.37 2.38 -32.53
C ALA A 97 -6.42 3.60 -32.49
N ALA A 98 -5.54 3.68 -31.49
CA ALA A 98 -4.52 4.70 -31.36
C ALA A 98 -3.20 4.34 -32.10
N GLY A 99 -3.18 3.27 -32.89
CA GLY A 99 -2.04 2.90 -33.74
C GLY A 99 -0.89 2.20 -33.01
N VAL A 100 -1.12 1.70 -31.79
CA VAL A 100 -0.11 0.95 -31.03
C VAL A 100 0.15 -0.40 -31.68
N LYS A 101 1.42 -0.70 -31.97
CA LYS A 101 1.84 -1.97 -32.61
C LYS A 101 2.05 -3.09 -31.61
N GLU A 102 2.57 -2.78 -30.42
CA GLU A 102 2.90 -3.73 -29.37
C GLU A 102 1.99 -3.50 -28.15
N ILE A 103 1.07 -4.43 -27.90
CA ILE A 103 0.05 -4.34 -26.86
C ILE A 103 0.12 -5.57 -25.97
N TYR A 104 0.66 -5.39 -24.76
CA TYR A 104 0.75 -6.40 -23.71
C TYR A 104 -0.47 -6.31 -22.80
N ILE A 105 -1.15 -7.43 -22.60
CA ILE A 105 -2.21 -7.58 -21.59
C ILE A 105 -1.94 -8.90 -20.89
N ASP A 106 -1.32 -8.82 -19.72
CA ASP A 106 -0.79 -9.98 -19.04
C ASP A 106 -1.66 -10.30 -17.82
N ASP A 107 -2.10 -11.57 -17.72
CA ASP A 107 -2.74 -12.10 -16.52
C ASP A 107 -1.69 -12.36 -15.44
N LEU A 108 -1.67 -11.46 -14.46
CA LEU A 108 -0.73 -11.49 -13.34
C LEU A 108 -1.43 -11.84 -12.03
N ARG A 109 -2.67 -12.32 -12.05
CA ARG A 109 -3.47 -12.55 -10.83
C ARG A 109 -2.82 -13.57 -9.90
N GLU A 110 -2.32 -14.68 -10.45
CA GLU A 110 -1.68 -15.73 -9.65
C GLU A 110 -0.33 -15.27 -9.07
N GLU A 111 0.51 -14.59 -9.86
CA GLU A 111 1.76 -13.99 -9.37
C GLU A 111 1.47 -12.94 -8.30
N PHE A 112 0.47 -12.08 -8.51
CA PHE A 112 0.08 -11.04 -7.56
C PHE A 112 -0.27 -11.62 -6.21
N VAL A 113 -1.13 -12.65 -6.17
CA VAL A 113 -1.54 -13.19 -4.89
C VAL A 113 -0.43 -14.03 -4.25
N ARG A 114 0.23 -14.89 -5.02
CA ARG A 114 1.27 -15.80 -4.52
C ARG A 114 2.54 -15.09 -4.06
N ASP A 115 3.01 -14.12 -4.84
CA ASP A 115 4.37 -13.58 -4.71
C ASP A 115 4.38 -12.16 -4.08
N PHE A 116 3.22 -11.52 -3.94
CA PHE A 116 3.09 -10.19 -3.33
C PHE A 116 2.11 -10.15 -2.16
N VAL A 117 0.84 -10.54 -2.38
CA VAL A 117 -0.19 -10.48 -1.33
C VAL A 117 0.13 -11.46 -0.19
N PHE A 118 0.33 -12.74 -0.47
CA PHE A 118 0.60 -13.73 0.57
C PHE A 118 1.88 -13.43 1.37
N PRO A 119 3.02 -13.07 0.76
CA PRO A 119 4.21 -12.61 1.48
C PRO A 119 3.98 -11.41 2.40
N MET A 120 3.24 -10.39 1.93
CA MET A 120 2.83 -9.26 2.77
C MET A 120 1.91 -9.68 3.92
N PHE A 121 0.94 -10.56 3.65
CA PHE A 121 0.01 -11.06 4.65
C PHE A 121 0.69 -11.96 5.69
N ARG A 122 1.74 -12.71 5.33
CA ARG A 122 2.59 -13.43 6.30
C ARG A 122 3.16 -12.49 7.36
N ALA A 123 3.39 -11.21 7.05
CA ALA A 123 3.82 -10.20 8.02
C ALA A 123 2.67 -9.56 8.83
N ASN A 124 1.41 -9.95 8.61
CA ASN A 124 0.21 -9.35 9.20
C ASN A 124 0.12 -7.82 8.98
N SER A 125 0.66 -7.32 7.85
CA SER A 125 0.84 -5.89 7.60
C SER A 125 -0.47 -5.09 7.58
N THR A 126 -0.53 -4.05 8.41
CA THR A 126 -1.60 -3.05 8.43
C THR A 126 -1.00 -1.65 8.54
N TYR A 127 -1.30 -0.77 7.59
CA TYR A 127 -0.82 0.60 7.60
C TYR A 127 -1.69 1.48 8.49
N GLU A 128 -1.05 2.25 9.38
CA GLU A 128 -1.69 3.06 10.42
C GLU A 128 -2.76 2.29 11.22
N GLY A 129 -2.57 0.97 11.36
CA GLY A 129 -3.45 0.07 12.11
C GLY A 129 -4.74 -0.33 11.39
N VAL A 130 -4.99 0.13 10.16
CA VAL A 130 -6.29 -0.07 9.48
C VAL A 130 -6.16 -0.53 8.02
N TYR A 131 -5.29 0.10 7.22
CA TYR A 131 -5.25 -0.13 5.77
C TYR A 131 -4.47 -1.38 5.38
N LEU A 132 -5.08 -2.25 4.57
CA LEU A 132 -4.50 -3.52 4.10
C LEU A 132 -3.67 -3.39 2.81
N LEU A 133 -3.19 -2.18 2.50
CA LEU A 133 -2.14 -1.94 1.51
C LEU A 133 -2.48 -2.33 0.06
N GLY A 134 -3.75 -2.55 -0.28
CA GLY A 134 -4.16 -3.19 -1.54
C GLY A 134 -3.70 -2.50 -2.82
N THR A 135 -3.69 -1.17 -2.86
CA THR A 135 -3.15 -0.41 -4.00
C THR A 135 -1.62 -0.45 -3.98
N SER A 136 -1.03 -0.28 -2.79
CA SER A 136 0.43 -0.17 -2.65
C SER A 136 1.16 -1.45 -3.07
N ILE A 137 0.59 -2.63 -2.77
CA ILE A 137 1.21 -3.93 -3.04
C ILE A 137 1.09 -4.34 -4.51
N ALA A 138 0.13 -3.78 -5.26
CA ALA A 138 -0.01 -4.01 -6.70
C ALA A 138 1.09 -3.34 -7.52
N ARG A 139 1.50 -2.12 -7.12
CA ARG A 139 2.43 -1.29 -7.90
C ARG A 139 3.80 -1.92 -8.15
N PRO A 140 4.47 -2.59 -7.18
CA PRO A 140 5.74 -3.22 -7.47
C PRO A 140 5.66 -4.34 -8.51
N LEU A 141 4.55 -5.10 -8.59
CA LEU A 141 4.36 -6.11 -9.64
C LEU A 141 4.17 -5.47 -11.01
N ILE A 142 3.34 -4.44 -11.11
CA ILE A 142 3.17 -3.69 -12.37
C ILE A 142 4.50 -3.10 -12.81
N ALA A 143 5.26 -2.49 -11.88
CA ALA A 143 6.57 -1.93 -12.17
C ALA A 143 7.58 -2.99 -12.64
N LYS A 144 7.57 -4.16 -11.98
CA LYS A 144 8.39 -5.33 -12.37
C LYS A 144 8.09 -5.74 -13.81
N ARG A 145 6.84 -6.05 -14.13
CA ARG A 145 6.48 -6.53 -15.47
C ARG A 145 6.71 -5.47 -16.54
N GLN A 146 6.47 -4.20 -16.25
CA GLN A 146 6.74 -3.11 -17.18
C GLN A 146 8.23 -2.97 -17.51
N ILE A 147 9.11 -3.17 -16.53
CA ILE A 147 10.57 -3.16 -16.76
C ILE A 147 11.01 -4.40 -17.53
N GLU A 148 10.44 -5.57 -17.25
CA GLU A 148 10.67 -6.78 -18.06
C GLU A 148 10.32 -6.53 -19.54
N ILE A 149 9.13 -5.98 -19.81
CA ILE A 149 8.71 -5.62 -21.17
C ILE A 149 9.66 -4.59 -21.77
N ALA A 150 10.05 -3.55 -21.02
CA ALA A 150 10.98 -2.54 -21.51
C ALA A 150 12.33 -3.15 -21.91
N MET A 151 12.81 -4.18 -21.21
CA MET A 151 14.01 -4.93 -21.60
C MET A 151 13.76 -5.82 -22.82
N GLU A 152 12.61 -6.51 -22.89
CA GLU A 152 12.22 -7.38 -24.01
C GLU A 152 12.16 -6.60 -25.35
N VAL A 153 11.57 -5.40 -25.33
CA VAL A 153 11.35 -4.59 -26.54
C VAL A 153 12.46 -3.58 -26.81
N GLY A 154 13.45 -3.48 -25.92
CA GLY A 154 14.54 -2.50 -26.01
C GLY A 154 14.09 -1.05 -25.86
N ALA A 155 13.15 -0.77 -24.95
CA ALA A 155 12.64 0.58 -24.70
C ALA A 155 13.66 1.45 -23.95
N ASP A 156 13.70 2.74 -24.32
CA ASP A 156 14.54 3.74 -23.67
C ASP A 156 13.89 4.31 -22.40
N ALA A 157 12.55 4.25 -22.35
CA ALA A 157 11.77 4.85 -21.28
C ALA A 157 10.57 4.00 -20.85
N VAL A 158 10.10 4.27 -19.63
CA VAL A 158 8.80 3.82 -19.11
C VAL A 158 7.94 5.03 -18.74
N SER A 159 6.62 4.89 -18.84
CA SER A 159 5.65 5.93 -18.49
C SER A 159 4.51 5.39 -17.64
N HIS A 160 3.93 6.24 -16.79
CA HIS A 160 2.78 5.92 -15.94
C HIS A 160 1.80 7.09 -15.81
N GLY A 161 0.55 6.77 -15.46
CA GLY A 161 -0.53 7.75 -15.28
C GLY A 161 -0.68 8.33 -13.87
N ALA A 162 0.16 7.95 -12.90
CA ALA A 162 0.04 8.44 -11.52
C ALA A 162 0.25 9.97 -11.41
N THR A 163 -0.57 10.63 -10.59
CA THR A 163 -0.52 12.09 -10.38
C THR A 163 0.64 12.50 -9.47
N GLY A 164 1.04 13.78 -9.55
CA GLY A 164 2.10 14.36 -8.73
C GLY A 164 1.79 14.49 -7.22
N LYS A 165 0.56 14.19 -6.78
CA LYS A 165 0.14 14.26 -5.36
C LYS A 165 -0.07 12.89 -4.72
N GLY A 166 -0.05 11.82 -5.50
CA GLY A 166 -0.27 10.45 -5.04
C GLY A 166 1.03 9.76 -4.61
N ASN A 167 0.89 8.68 -3.83
CA ASN A 167 2.02 7.81 -3.49
C ASN A 167 2.44 6.92 -4.67
N ASP A 168 1.54 6.67 -5.63
CA ASP A 168 1.80 5.72 -6.73
C ASP A 168 2.95 6.13 -7.64
N GLN A 169 3.17 7.43 -7.87
CA GLN A 169 4.36 7.90 -8.60
C GLN A 169 5.65 7.39 -7.93
N VAL A 170 5.71 7.45 -6.59
CA VAL A 170 6.87 7.02 -5.82
C VAL A 170 7.04 5.50 -5.93
N ARG A 171 5.94 4.76 -5.79
CA ARG A 171 5.95 3.28 -5.85
C ARG A 171 6.41 2.76 -7.21
N PHE A 172 5.89 3.35 -8.29
CA PHE A 172 6.31 3.03 -9.65
C PHE A 172 7.78 3.36 -9.87
N GLU A 173 8.19 4.58 -9.58
CA GLU A 173 9.54 5.06 -9.89
C GLU A 173 10.63 4.41 -9.06
N LEU A 174 10.41 4.19 -7.76
CA LEU A 174 11.34 3.40 -6.95
C LEU A 174 11.45 1.97 -7.47
N GLY A 175 10.35 1.38 -7.94
CA GLY A 175 10.36 0.08 -8.62
C GLY A 175 11.18 0.09 -9.90
N TYR A 176 10.96 1.08 -10.77
CA TYR A 176 11.69 1.21 -12.03
C TYR A 176 13.19 1.37 -11.80
N TYR A 177 13.61 2.34 -10.95
CA TYR A 177 15.02 2.59 -10.68
C TYR A 177 15.68 1.44 -9.91
N GLY A 178 14.94 0.74 -9.06
CA GLY A 178 15.43 -0.44 -8.36
C GLY A 178 15.71 -1.63 -9.30
N LEU A 179 14.95 -1.76 -10.38
CA LEU A 179 15.05 -2.89 -11.33
C LEU A 179 15.90 -2.58 -12.57
N LYS A 180 15.88 -1.32 -13.03
CA LYS A 180 16.66 -0.83 -14.18
C LYS A 180 17.12 0.62 -13.92
N PRO A 181 18.27 0.83 -13.25
CA PRO A 181 18.69 2.16 -12.75
C PRO A 181 18.75 3.27 -13.79
N ASP A 182 19.17 2.96 -15.02
CA ASP A 182 19.34 3.94 -16.10
C ASP A 182 18.10 4.12 -16.98
N ILE A 183 16.94 3.54 -16.62
CA ILE A 183 15.70 3.76 -17.40
C ILE A 183 15.23 5.20 -17.25
N LYS A 184 14.84 5.83 -18.37
CA LYS A 184 14.16 7.12 -18.29
C LYS A 184 12.72 6.92 -17.86
N VAL A 185 12.29 7.64 -16.84
CA VAL A 185 10.87 7.72 -16.48
C VAL A 185 10.28 8.98 -17.11
N ILE A 186 9.19 8.82 -17.84
CA ILE A 186 8.35 9.91 -18.31
C ILE A 186 7.11 9.95 -17.42
N ALA A 187 6.87 11.07 -16.75
CA ALA A 187 5.75 11.24 -15.84
C ALA A 187 4.90 12.43 -16.30
N PRO A 188 3.93 12.22 -17.21
CA PRO A 188 3.22 13.29 -17.90
C PRO A 188 2.62 14.34 -16.95
N TRP A 189 2.03 13.92 -15.83
CA TRP A 189 1.46 14.81 -14.82
C TRP A 189 2.44 15.81 -14.18
N ARG A 190 3.75 15.62 -14.36
CA ARG A 190 4.80 16.56 -13.92
C ARG A 190 5.44 17.35 -15.06
N GLU A 191 5.14 16.99 -16.31
CA GLU A 191 5.79 17.54 -17.51
C GLU A 191 4.84 18.37 -18.37
N TRP A 192 3.59 17.94 -18.51
CA TRP A 192 2.62 18.56 -19.42
C TRP A 192 1.87 19.76 -18.81
N ASP A 193 1.17 20.51 -19.65
CA ASP A 193 0.29 21.61 -19.24
C ASP A 193 -1.20 21.20 -19.12
N LEU A 194 -1.50 19.89 -19.20
CA LEU A 194 -2.85 19.32 -19.08
C LEU A 194 -3.24 19.14 -17.60
N ASN A 195 -3.17 20.24 -16.84
CA ASN A 195 -3.30 20.24 -15.38
C ASN A 195 -4.75 20.16 -14.84
N SER A 196 -5.74 19.95 -15.70
CA SER A 196 -7.14 19.82 -15.30
C SER A 196 -7.86 18.78 -16.15
N ARG A 197 -8.91 18.20 -15.57
CA ARG A 197 -9.75 17.24 -16.28
C ARG A 197 -10.44 17.86 -17.50
N THR A 198 -10.85 19.12 -17.41
CA THR A 198 -11.38 19.88 -18.55
C THR A 198 -10.39 19.93 -19.70
N ARG A 199 -9.11 20.24 -19.41
CA ARG A 199 -8.06 20.24 -20.43
C ARG A 199 -7.79 18.85 -21.01
N LEU A 200 -7.87 17.78 -20.19
CA LEU A 200 -7.77 16.41 -20.69
C LEU A 200 -8.91 16.06 -21.65
N ILE A 201 -10.14 16.50 -21.36
CA ILE A 201 -11.29 16.29 -22.23
C ILE A 201 -11.13 17.09 -23.53
N GLU A 202 -10.73 18.35 -23.46
CA GLU A 202 -10.46 19.18 -24.65
C GLU A 202 -9.34 18.56 -25.50
N TYR A 203 -8.27 18.06 -24.87
CA TYR A 203 -7.20 17.36 -25.57
C TYR A 203 -7.71 16.09 -26.26
N ALA A 204 -8.51 15.29 -25.55
CA ALA A 204 -9.11 14.08 -26.09
C ALA A 204 -10.02 14.40 -27.30
N GLU A 205 -10.89 15.39 -27.19
CA GLU A 205 -11.82 15.80 -28.26
C GLU A 205 -11.07 16.33 -29.49
N THR A 206 -10.04 17.17 -29.29
CA THR A 206 -9.23 17.72 -30.39
C THR A 206 -8.40 16.67 -31.13
N HIS A 207 -8.05 15.57 -30.46
CA HIS A 207 -7.27 14.45 -31.04
C HIS A 207 -8.13 13.24 -31.40
N GLY A 208 -9.47 13.37 -31.39
CA GLY A 208 -10.39 12.30 -31.80
C GLY A 208 -10.44 11.09 -30.86
N LEU A 209 -9.99 11.24 -29.61
CA LEU A 209 -10.06 10.18 -28.60
C LEU A 209 -11.47 10.09 -28.01
N ALA A 210 -11.99 8.87 -27.88
CA ALA A 210 -13.31 8.65 -27.31
C ALA A 210 -13.35 9.02 -25.81
N VAL A 211 -14.14 10.04 -25.47
CA VAL A 211 -14.44 10.40 -24.07
C VAL A 211 -15.70 9.65 -23.64
N PRO A 212 -15.64 8.76 -22.63
CA PRO A 212 -16.82 8.04 -22.16
C PRO A 212 -17.93 9.00 -21.71
N ALA A 213 -19.17 8.78 -22.15
CA ALA A 213 -20.30 9.68 -21.88
C ALA A 213 -20.56 9.91 -20.37
N GLY A 214 -20.23 8.93 -19.51
CA GLY A 214 -20.31 9.03 -18.05
C GLY A 214 -19.32 10.00 -17.40
N LYS A 215 -18.28 10.45 -18.12
CA LYS A 215 -17.31 11.45 -17.61
C LYS A 215 -17.77 12.90 -17.70
N ARG A 216 -18.98 13.14 -18.24
CA ARG A 216 -19.64 14.46 -18.16
C ARG A 216 -20.54 14.60 -16.92
N ASN A 217 -20.89 13.48 -16.26
CA ASN A 217 -21.71 13.38 -15.04
C ASN A 217 -21.07 12.35 -14.08
N GLU A 218 -19.87 12.62 -13.59
CA GLU A 218 -19.03 11.62 -12.92
C GLU A 218 -19.59 11.07 -11.62
N PRO A 219 -19.26 9.80 -11.27
CA PRO A 219 -19.32 9.37 -9.89
C PRO A 219 -18.41 10.30 -9.07
N PRO A 220 -18.81 10.69 -7.84
CA PRO A 220 -18.16 11.75 -7.10
C PRO A 220 -16.86 11.28 -6.40
N TYR A 221 -16.04 10.42 -7.05
CA TYR A 221 -14.79 9.85 -6.54
C TYR A 221 -13.99 9.12 -7.66
N SER A 222 -12.70 8.91 -7.42
CA SER A 222 -11.77 8.10 -8.22
C SER A 222 -11.67 6.69 -7.64
N MET A 223 -11.51 5.68 -8.51
CA MET A 223 -11.42 4.27 -8.12
C MET A 223 -10.13 3.61 -8.59
N ASP A 224 -9.62 2.67 -7.80
CA ASP A 224 -8.54 1.77 -8.19
C ASP A 224 -8.81 0.38 -7.61
N ALA A 225 -8.91 -0.61 -8.49
CA ALA A 225 -9.34 -1.96 -8.17
C ALA A 225 -8.29 -2.99 -8.57
N ASN A 226 -8.15 -4.04 -7.76
CA ASN A 226 -7.41 -5.25 -8.07
C ASN A 226 -8.02 -6.41 -7.27
N LEU A 227 -7.39 -7.59 -7.30
CA LEU A 227 -7.95 -8.77 -6.67
C LEU A 227 -7.97 -8.66 -5.14
N LEU A 228 -7.06 -7.90 -4.53
CA LEU A 228 -7.05 -7.72 -3.09
C LEU A 228 -8.13 -6.73 -2.63
N HIS A 229 -8.28 -5.59 -3.32
CA HIS A 229 -9.20 -4.55 -2.87
C HIS A 229 -9.77 -3.66 -3.98
N ILE A 230 -10.66 -2.74 -3.60
CA ILE A 230 -10.91 -1.50 -4.33
C ILE A 230 -10.76 -0.31 -3.36
N SER A 231 -10.21 0.79 -3.87
CA SER A 231 -10.10 2.06 -3.15
C SER A 231 -10.92 3.15 -3.82
N TYR A 232 -11.45 4.07 -3.03
CA TYR A 232 -12.22 5.25 -3.42
C TYR A 232 -11.63 6.51 -2.79
N GLU A 233 -11.36 7.54 -3.60
CA GLU A 233 -10.81 8.81 -3.11
C GLU A 233 -11.21 10.03 -3.94
N GLY A 234 -11.06 11.22 -3.37
CA GLY A 234 -11.27 12.50 -4.05
C GLY A 234 -12.74 12.95 -4.10
N ASN A 235 -12.95 14.16 -4.64
CA ASN A 235 -14.28 14.76 -4.83
C ASN A 235 -15.12 14.77 -3.53
N ALA A 236 -16.28 14.09 -3.48
CA ALA A 236 -17.16 14.12 -2.31
C ALA A 236 -16.53 13.52 -1.04
N LEU A 237 -15.53 12.64 -1.19
CA LEU A 237 -14.82 12.03 -0.07
C LEU A 237 -13.73 12.95 0.52
N GLU A 238 -13.42 14.10 -0.10
CA GLU A 238 -12.40 15.02 0.42
C GLU A 238 -12.81 15.69 1.74
N ASP A 239 -14.12 15.87 1.97
CA ASP A 239 -14.63 16.29 3.27
C ASP A 239 -14.82 15.06 4.18
N PRO A 240 -14.01 14.88 5.24
CA PRO A 240 -14.12 13.74 6.13
C PRO A 240 -15.41 13.71 6.96
N TRP A 241 -16.24 14.77 6.90
CA TRP A 241 -17.56 14.81 7.53
C TRP A 241 -18.69 14.26 6.63
N VAL A 242 -18.43 14.11 5.33
CA VAL A 242 -19.40 13.55 4.37
C VAL A 242 -19.34 12.03 4.41
N GLU A 243 -20.46 11.38 4.73
CA GLU A 243 -20.55 9.91 4.71
C GLU A 243 -20.39 9.35 3.29
N ALA A 244 -19.71 8.20 3.19
CA ALA A 244 -19.57 7.49 1.92
C ALA A 244 -20.94 6.98 1.44
N SER A 245 -21.29 7.26 0.19
CA SER A 245 -22.58 6.84 -0.37
C SER A 245 -22.62 5.34 -0.64
N GLU A 246 -23.76 4.69 -0.38
CA GLU A 246 -23.87 3.22 -0.49
C GLU A 246 -23.65 2.71 -1.94
N ASP A 247 -24.08 3.47 -2.95
CA ASP A 247 -23.89 3.14 -4.37
C ASP A 247 -22.42 3.15 -4.82
N MET A 248 -21.52 3.65 -3.96
CA MET A 248 -20.08 3.59 -4.19
C MET A 248 -19.53 2.17 -4.04
N PHE A 249 -20.04 1.41 -3.09
CA PHE A 249 -19.49 0.10 -2.75
C PHE A 249 -19.90 -0.92 -3.81
N THR A 250 -18.90 -1.52 -4.45
CA THR A 250 -19.12 -2.45 -5.58
C THR A 250 -18.73 -3.88 -5.26
N ARG A 251 -17.92 -4.08 -4.20
CA ARG A 251 -17.40 -5.40 -3.84
C ARG A 251 -18.14 -6.06 -2.69
N SER A 252 -18.92 -5.31 -1.94
CA SER A 252 -19.64 -5.79 -0.78
C SER A 252 -21.02 -5.16 -0.67
N VAL A 253 -21.97 -5.89 -0.11
CA VAL A 253 -23.24 -5.31 0.35
C VAL A 253 -23.03 -4.57 1.67
N SER A 254 -23.94 -3.66 2.04
CA SER A 254 -23.87 -3.03 3.36
C SER A 254 -24.03 -4.09 4.47
N PRO A 255 -23.42 -3.91 5.66
CA PRO A 255 -23.65 -4.81 6.80
C PRO A 255 -25.15 -4.97 7.16
N GLU A 256 -25.96 -3.93 6.94
CA GLU A 256 -27.41 -3.96 7.14
C GLU A 256 -28.12 -4.86 6.11
N GLN A 257 -27.65 -4.86 4.85
CA GLN A 257 -28.19 -5.69 3.76
C GLN A 257 -27.60 -7.10 3.70
N ALA A 258 -26.51 -7.36 4.44
CA ALA A 258 -25.92 -8.69 4.52
C ALA A 258 -26.89 -9.72 5.16
N PRO A 259 -26.81 -11.01 4.77
CA PRO A 259 -27.71 -12.06 5.25
C PRO A 259 -27.84 -12.15 6.77
N ASP A 260 -29.06 -12.40 7.26
CA ASP A 260 -29.33 -12.64 8.68
C ASP A 260 -28.87 -14.03 9.16
N THR A 261 -28.50 -14.92 8.23
CA THR A 261 -27.93 -16.24 8.53
C THR A 261 -26.40 -16.17 8.44
N PRO A 262 -25.67 -16.52 9.52
CA PRO A 262 -24.21 -16.54 9.48
C PRO A 262 -23.65 -17.58 8.49
N THR A 263 -22.60 -17.20 7.77
CA THR A 263 -21.86 -18.10 6.89
C THR A 263 -20.67 -18.69 7.65
N TYR A 264 -20.55 -20.01 7.72
CA TYR A 264 -19.39 -20.68 8.31
C TYR A 264 -18.47 -21.20 7.22
N ILE A 265 -17.18 -20.91 7.35
CA ILE A 265 -16.15 -21.48 6.48
C ILE A 265 -14.96 -21.99 7.29
N GLU A 266 -14.30 -23.01 6.77
CA GLU A 266 -13.02 -23.51 7.25
C GLU A 266 -11.93 -23.15 6.23
N ILE A 267 -10.86 -22.49 6.69
CA ILE A 267 -9.70 -22.11 5.86
C ILE A 267 -8.51 -22.93 6.32
N GLU A 268 -7.89 -23.65 5.39
CA GLU A 268 -6.69 -24.46 5.65
C GLU A 268 -5.44 -23.68 5.25
N PHE A 269 -4.40 -23.77 6.08
CA PHE A 269 -3.12 -23.10 5.91
C PHE A 269 -1.99 -24.12 5.83
N GLU A 270 -1.02 -23.86 4.96
CA GLU A 270 0.26 -24.57 4.87
C GLU A 270 1.41 -23.56 4.81
N LYS A 271 2.37 -23.68 5.72
CA LYS A 271 3.54 -22.79 5.81
C LYS A 271 3.16 -21.30 5.82
N GLY A 272 2.10 -20.98 6.54
CA GLY A 272 1.53 -19.65 6.65
C GLY A 272 0.49 -19.32 5.59
N ASP A 273 0.48 -19.92 4.41
CA ASP A 273 -0.41 -19.49 3.33
C ASP A 273 -1.69 -20.31 3.24
N PRO A 274 -2.84 -19.67 2.92
CA PRO A 274 -4.09 -20.39 2.78
C PRO A 274 -4.04 -21.26 1.51
N VAL A 275 -4.52 -22.51 1.61
CA VAL A 275 -4.48 -23.48 0.50
C VAL A 275 -5.83 -24.09 0.15
N ALA A 276 -6.82 -24.01 1.06
CA ALA A 276 -8.16 -24.53 0.82
C ALA A 276 -9.24 -23.76 1.60
N ILE A 277 -10.46 -23.78 1.06
CA ILE A 277 -11.68 -23.33 1.74
C ILE A 277 -12.66 -24.49 1.74
N ASN A 278 -13.20 -24.86 2.92
CA ASN A 278 -14.15 -25.95 3.10
C ASN A 278 -13.68 -27.29 2.47
N GLY A 279 -12.39 -27.62 2.66
CA GLY A 279 -11.78 -28.83 2.10
C GLY A 279 -11.49 -28.79 0.59
N THR A 280 -11.82 -27.69 -0.10
CA THR A 280 -11.52 -27.54 -1.54
C THR A 280 -10.24 -26.76 -1.72
N ARG A 281 -9.18 -27.43 -2.21
CA ARG A 281 -7.91 -26.78 -2.56
C ARG A 281 -8.08 -25.82 -3.74
N MET A 282 -7.42 -24.67 -3.66
CA MET A 282 -7.52 -23.60 -4.66
C MET A 282 -6.13 -23.01 -4.94
N SER A 283 -5.95 -22.46 -6.14
CA SER A 283 -4.79 -21.61 -6.42
C SER A 283 -4.90 -20.28 -5.65
N PRO A 284 -3.79 -19.57 -5.39
CA PRO A 284 -3.78 -18.30 -4.66
C PRO A 284 -4.84 -17.30 -5.14
N ALA A 285 -4.91 -17.03 -6.45
CA ALA A 285 -5.88 -16.06 -6.97
C ALA A 285 -7.33 -16.57 -6.85
N THR A 286 -7.57 -17.85 -7.12
CA THR A 286 -8.91 -18.46 -6.95
C THR A 286 -9.37 -18.38 -5.50
N LEU A 287 -8.47 -18.66 -4.54
CA LEU A 287 -8.77 -18.63 -3.12
C LEU A 287 -9.14 -17.22 -2.66
N LEU A 288 -8.36 -16.21 -3.05
CA LEU A 288 -8.67 -14.81 -2.69
C LEU A 288 -9.96 -14.34 -3.35
N THR A 289 -10.24 -14.77 -4.59
CA THR A 289 -11.51 -14.51 -5.28
C THR A 289 -12.69 -15.06 -4.50
N GLU A 290 -12.61 -16.30 -4.04
CA GLU A 290 -13.68 -16.93 -3.26
C GLU A 290 -13.88 -16.25 -1.90
N LEU A 291 -12.78 -15.88 -1.22
CA LEU A 291 -12.87 -15.09 0.01
C LEU A 291 -13.49 -13.70 -0.23
N ASN A 292 -13.20 -13.05 -1.36
CA ASN A 292 -13.84 -11.80 -1.72
C ASN A 292 -15.34 -11.97 -1.94
N ARG A 293 -15.77 -13.03 -2.64
CA ARG A 293 -17.19 -13.32 -2.85
C ARG A 293 -17.91 -13.52 -1.50
N LEU A 294 -17.38 -14.41 -0.66
CA LEU A 294 -17.93 -14.71 0.66
C LEU A 294 -17.94 -13.48 1.58
N GLY A 295 -16.86 -12.71 1.59
CA GLY A 295 -16.76 -11.48 2.38
C GLY A 295 -17.70 -10.39 1.86
N GLY A 296 -17.79 -10.22 0.56
CA GLY A 296 -18.67 -9.26 -0.11
C GLY A 296 -20.14 -9.52 0.19
N GLU A 297 -20.59 -10.78 0.07
CA GLU A 297 -21.95 -11.21 0.42
C GLU A 297 -22.29 -10.98 1.90
N ASN A 298 -21.29 -10.98 2.78
CA ASN A 298 -21.47 -10.76 4.21
C ASN A 298 -21.15 -9.31 4.65
N GLY A 299 -20.89 -8.39 3.71
CA GLY A 299 -20.61 -6.98 3.98
C GLY A 299 -19.27 -6.68 4.68
N ILE A 300 -18.28 -7.54 4.51
CA ILE A 300 -17.00 -7.51 5.24
C ILE A 300 -15.97 -6.66 4.52
N GLY A 301 -15.15 -5.95 5.29
CA GLY A 301 -13.91 -5.33 4.79
C GLY A 301 -14.05 -3.92 4.25
N ARG A 302 -15.16 -3.24 4.54
CA ARG A 302 -15.31 -1.79 4.33
C ARG A 302 -14.53 -1.01 5.39
N VAL A 303 -13.70 -0.08 4.96
CA VAL A 303 -12.82 0.75 5.81
C VAL A 303 -12.86 2.18 5.32
N ASP A 304 -12.98 3.16 6.22
CA ASP A 304 -12.86 4.60 5.94
C ASP A 304 -11.76 5.17 6.85
N ILE A 305 -10.72 5.77 6.26
CA ILE A 305 -9.60 6.33 7.01
C ILE A 305 -9.15 7.68 6.46
N VAL A 306 -8.55 8.47 7.33
CA VAL A 306 -7.67 9.57 6.95
C VAL A 306 -6.22 9.13 7.16
N GLU A 307 -5.55 8.78 6.07
CA GLU A 307 -4.19 8.25 6.07
C GLU A 307 -3.12 9.33 5.86
N SER A 308 -1.90 9.03 6.30
CA SER A 308 -0.73 9.90 6.12
C SER A 308 0.08 9.52 4.88
N ARG A 309 -0.07 10.24 3.77
CA ARG A 309 0.69 9.97 2.54
C ARG A 309 2.18 10.20 2.75
N PHE A 310 3.01 9.42 2.04
CA PHE A 310 4.47 9.53 2.11
C PHE A 310 4.97 10.92 1.68
N VAL A 311 4.25 11.55 0.76
CA VAL A 311 4.51 12.92 0.29
C VAL A 311 4.13 14.02 1.30
N GLY A 312 3.72 13.65 2.52
CA GLY A 312 3.56 14.56 3.67
C GLY A 312 2.16 15.14 3.88
N MET A 313 1.18 14.77 3.06
CA MET A 313 -0.21 15.23 3.19
C MET A 313 -1.12 14.14 3.75
N LYS A 314 -2.21 14.54 4.40
CA LYS A 314 -3.29 13.62 4.75
C LYS A 314 -4.24 13.44 3.57
N SER A 315 -4.80 12.25 3.44
CA SER A 315 -5.82 11.93 2.44
C SER A 315 -6.88 11.05 3.07
N ARG A 316 -8.15 11.34 2.81
CA ARG A 316 -9.23 10.40 3.11
C ARG A 316 -9.32 9.36 2.00
N GLY A 317 -9.43 8.09 2.38
CA GLY A 317 -9.62 6.97 1.46
C GLY A 317 -10.63 5.99 2.06
N VAL A 318 -11.55 5.53 1.22
CA VAL A 318 -12.50 4.46 1.57
C VAL A 318 -12.11 3.21 0.79
N TYR A 319 -12.13 2.06 1.43
CA TYR A 319 -11.59 0.81 0.89
C TYR A 319 -12.56 -0.35 1.09
N GLU A 320 -12.64 -1.28 0.13
CA GLU A 320 -13.25 -2.60 0.31
C GLU A 320 -12.19 -3.68 0.10
N THR A 321 -11.84 -4.40 1.17
CA THR A 321 -10.84 -5.50 1.14
C THR A 321 -11.43 -6.80 1.72
N PRO A 322 -12.55 -7.32 1.18
CA PRO A 322 -13.34 -8.38 1.84
C PRO A 322 -12.53 -9.65 2.14
N GLY A 323 -11.88 -10.22 1.13
CA GLY A 323 -11.11 -11.45 1.28
C GLY A 323 -9.86 -11.25 2.13
N GLY A 324 -9.19 -10.11 1.99
CA GLY A 324 -8.05 -9.75 2.83
C GLY A 324 -8.42 -9.60 4.31
N THR A 325 -9.56 -8.99 4.64
CA THR A 325 -10.05 -8.87 6.02
C THR A 325 -10.30 -10.25 6.66
N ILE A 326 -10.92 -11.17 5.91
CA ILE A 326 -11.12 -12.55 6.37
C ILE A 326 -9.77 -13.25 6.56
N LEU A 327 -8.88 -13.13 5.57
CA LEU A 327 -7.58 -13.79 5.58
C LEU A 327 -6.71 -13.34 6.75
N LEU A 328 -6.66 -12.03 7.04
CA LEU A 328 -5.88 -11.50 8.17
C LEU A 328 -6.36 -12.07 9.51
N ALA A 329 -7.68 -12.09 9.72
CA ALA A 329 -8.28 -12.64 10.94
C ALA A 329 -8.01 -14.15 11.07
N ALA A 330 -8.13 -14.91 9.98
CA ALA A 330 -7.88 -16.34 9.96
C ALA A 330 -6.38 -16.68 10.12
N ARG A 331 -5.48 -15.88 9.56
CA ARG A 331 -4.02 -16.06 9.68
C ARG A 331 -3.54 -15.86 11.10
N ARG A 332 -3.87 -14.73 11.73
CA ARG A 332 -3.55 -14.47 13.16
C ARG A 332 -4.07 -15.59 14.06
N ALA A 333 -5.20 -16.17 13.68
CA ALA A 333 -5.84 -17.27 14.38
C ALA A 333 -5.12 -18.62 14.30
N VAL A 334 -4.53 -18.99 13.16
CA VAL A 334 -3.71 -20.21 13.07
C VAL A 334 -2.36 -19.97 13.73
N GLU A 335 -1.78 -18.78 13.56
CA GLU A 335 -0.53 -18.38 14.20
C GLU A 335 -0.61 -18.44 15.72
N SER A 336 -1.75 -18.07 16.32
CA SER A 336 -1.91 -18.06 17.79
C SER A 336 -1.76 -19.44 18.45
N ILE A 337 -1.86 -20.53 17.67
CA ILE A 337 -1.59 -21.88 18.17
C ILE A 337 -0.32 -22.49 17.60
N CYS A 338 0.31 -21.89 16.59
CA CYS A 338 1.50 -22.47 15.93
C CYS A 338 2.81 -21.73 16.25
N LEU A 339 2.73 -20.45 16.63
CA LEU A 339 3.90 -19.63 16.94
C LEU A 339 4.15 -19.58 18.45
N ASP A 340 5.43 -19.63 18.83
CA ASP A 340 5.81 -19.27 20.19
C ASP A 340 5.43 -17.81 20.50
N ARG A 341 5.23 -17.50 21.79
CA ARG A 341 4.92 -16.15 22.24
C ARG A 341 5.93 -15.12 21.74
N GLY A 342 7.23 -15.43 21.81
CA GLY A 342 8.29 -14.53 21.37
C GLY A 342 8.27 -14.29 19.86
N GLU A 343 8.01 -15.33 19.07
CA GLU A 343 7.87 -15.23 17.61
C GLU A 343 6.66 -14.37 17.22
N ALA A 344 5.51 -14.62 17.84
CA ALA A 344 4.29 -13.85 17.58
C ALA A 344 4.48 -12.36 17.93
N HIS A 345 5.07 -12.07 19.09
CA HIS A 345 5.33 -10.69 19.52
C HIS A 345 6.37 -10.00 18.62
N LEU A 346 7.44 -10.70 18.22
CA LEU A 346 8.43 -10.15 17.31
C LEU A 346 7.82 -9.77 15.96
N LYS A 347 6.90 -10.59 15.44
CA LYS A 347 6.15 -10.24 14.22
C LYS A 347 5.32 -8.98 14.41
N ASP A 348 4.63 -8.84 15.54
CA ASP A 348 3.86 -7.62 15.84
C ASP A 348 4.78 -6.39 15.98
N ASP A 349 5.99 -6.53 16.53
CA ASP A 349 6.97 -5.44 16.64
C ASP A 349 7.47 -4.94 15.27
N ILE A 350 7.73 -5.86 14.32
CA ILE A 350 8.25 -5.50 12.98
C ILE A 350 7.16 -5.14 11.97
N MET A 351 5.92 -5.57 12.20
CA MET A 351 4.79 -5.39 11.28
C MET A 351 4.60 -3.93 10.83
N PRO A 352 4.62 -2.91 11.71
CA PRO A 352 4.42 -1.52 11.29
C PRO A 352 5.51 -1.04 10.33
N ARG A 353 6.77 -1.46 10.57
CA ARG A 353 7.89 -1.12 9.68
C ARG A 353 7.76 -1.81 8.33
N TYR A 354 7.33 -3.07 8.31
CA TYR A 354 7.06 -3.78 7.06
C TYR A 354 5.96 -3.07 6.25
N ALA A 355 4.83 -2.74 6.89
CA ALA A 355 3.72 -2.04 6.27
C ALA A 355 4.12 -0.67 5.72
N GLU A 356 4.91 0.10 6.48
CA GLU A 356 5.47 1.39 6.05
C GLU A 356 6.32 1.26 4.78
N LEU A 357 7.22 0.28 4.71
CA LEU A 357 8.07 0.07 3.54
C LEU A 357 7.24 -0.24 2.28
N VAL A 358 6.22 -1.09 2.40
CA VAL A 358 5.29 -1.38 1.29
C VAL A 358 4.51 -0.12 0.89
N TYR A 359 3.93 0.58 1.86
CA TYR A 359 3.16 1.80 1.60
C TYR A 359 3.99 2.88 0.88
N ASN A 360 5.26 3.04 1.28
CA ASN A 360 6.18 4.04 0.75
C ASN A 360 6.86 3.63 -0.57
N GLY A 361 6.61 2.42 -1.09
CA GLY A 361 7.15 1.96 -2.38
C GLY A 361 8.51 1.25 -2.31
N PHE A 362 9.00 0.95 -1.11
CA PHE A 362 10.27 0.25 -0.89
C PHE A 362 10.11 -1.28 -0.97
N TRP A 363 9.25 -1.77 -1.87
CA TRP A 363 9.10 -3.21 -2.05
C TRP A 363 10.39 -3.87 -2.50
N PHE A 364 11.27 -3.22 -3.27
CA PHE A 364 12.53 -3.85 -3.70
C PHE A 364 13.72 -3.53 -2.77
N SER A 365 13.48 -2.97 -1.58
CA SER A 365 14.58 -2.57 -0.69
C SER A 365 15.19 -3.76 0.09
N PRO A 366 16.50 -3.71 0.40
CA PRO A 366 17.18 -4.76 1.17
C PRO A 366 16.59 -4.98 2.56
N GLU A 367 16.16 -3.93 3.26
CA GLU A 367 15.56 -4.06 4.58
C GLU A 367 14.19 -4.75 4.53
N ARG A 368 13.40 -4.54 3.47
CA ARG A 368 12.14 -5.29 3.27
C ARG A 368 12.41 -6.77 2.95
N LEU A 369 13.45 -7.07 2.16
CA LEU A 369 13.92 -8.46 1.93
C LEU A 369 14.31 -9.16 3.22
N ALA A 370 15.13 -8.52 4.06
CA ALA A 370 15.56 -9.09 5.33
C ALA A 370 14.38 -9.34 6.29
N LEU A 371 13.42 -8.41 6.35
CA LEU A 371 12.20 -8.61 7.15
C LEU A 371 11.35 -9.76 6.61
N GLN A 372 11.25 -9.91 5.28
CA GLN A 372 10.51 -11.03 4.70
C GLN A 372 11.15 -12.38 5.05
N GLU A 373 12.49 -12.50 5.00
CA GLU A 373 13.16 -13.75 5.39
C GLU A 373 12.89 -14.11 6.87
N LEU A 374 12.92 -13.12 7.76
CA LEU A 374 12.56 -13.31 9.17
C LEU A 374 11.11 -13.80 9.29
N VAL A 375 10.17 -13.12 8.63
CA VAL A 375 8.75 -13.49 8.63
C VAL A 375 8.58 -14.91 8.09
N ASP A 376 9.16 -15.23 6.95
CA ASP A 376 9.04 -16.53 6.30
C ASP A 376 9.57 -17.66 7.17
N LYS A 377 10.62 -17.39 7.94
CA LYS A 377 11.16 -18.34 8.91
C LYS A 377 10.14 -18.71 9.99
N THR A 378 9.34 -17.75 10.47
CA THR A 378 8.28 -18.02 11.46
C THR A 378 7.15 -18.89 10.90
N GLN A 379 6.94 -18.88 9.59
CA GLN A 379 5.77 -19.53 8.99
C GLN A 379 5.93 -21.04 8.79
N GLN A 380 7.11 -21.60 9.04
CA GLN A 380 7.45 -23.00 8.73
C GLN A 380 6.50 -24.04 9.35
N PHE A 381 5.93 -23.76 10.53
CA PHE A 381 5.00 -24.64 11.23
C PHE A 381 3.58 -24.05 11.35
N VAL A 382 3.31 -22.94 10.66
CA VAL A 382 1.97 -22.35 10.61
C VAL A 382 1.14 -23.14 9.61
N GLU A 383 0.65 -24.30 10.05
CA GLU A 383 -0.14 -25.24 9.27
C GLU A 383 -1.34 -25.68 10.09
N GLY A 384 -2.54 -25.67 9.51
CA GLY A 384 -3.75 -26.05 10.25
C GLY A 384 -5.02 -25.51 9.62
N THR A 385 -6.14 -25.69 10.31
CA THR A 385 -7.46 -25.26 9.85
C THR A 385 -8.05 -24.25 10.83
N VAL A 386 -8.59 -23.16 10.31
CA VAL A 386 -9.31 -22.15 11.08
C VAL A 386 -10.75 -22.10 10.64
N ARG A 387 -11.68 -22.24 11.58
CA ARG A 387 -13.11 -22.03 11.32
C ARG A 387 -13.50 -20.60 11.69
N VAL A 388 -14.09 -19.89 10.74
CA VAL A 388 -14.63 -18.54 10.95
C VAL A 388 -16.11 -18.48 10.61
N LYS A 389 -16.83 -17.62 11.33
CA LYS A 389 -18.21 -17.20 11.09
C LYS A 389 -18.18 -15.80 10.50
N LEU A 390 -18.69 -15.66 9.28
CA LEU A 390 -18.89 -14.40 8.59
C LEU A 390 -20.32 -13.93 8.86
N TYR A 391 -20.48 -12.70 9.34
CA TYR A 391 -21.80 -12.19 9.69
C TYR A 391 -21.84 -10.66 9.74
N LYS A 392 -22.66 -10.05 8.87
CA LYS A 392 -22.96 -8.60 8.86
C LYS A 392 -21.75 -7.72 9.16
N GLY A 393 -20.77 -7.77 8.27
CA GLY A 393 -19.52 -7.01 8.36
C GLY A 393 -18.45 -7.56 9.29
N ASN A 394 -18.73 -8.65 10.02
CA ASN A 394 -17.80 -9.21 11.01
C ASN A 394 -17.19 -10.55 10.57
N VAL A 395 -15.92 -10.73 10.94
CA VAL A 395 -15.22 -12.02 10.91
C VAL A 395 -15.04 -12.51 12.33
N ILE A 396 -15.77 -13.55 12.72
CA ILE A 396 -15.73 -14.11 14.07
C ILE A 396 -15.02 -15.45 14.01
N VAL A 397 -13.88 -15.52 14.69
CA VAL A 397 -13.16 -16.76 14.92
C VAL A 397 -14.01 -17.74 15.75
N CYS A 398 -14.19 -18.97 15.27
CA CYS A 398 -14.98 -20.01 15.98
C CYS A 398 -14.16 -21.25 16.35
N GLY A 399 -12.98 -21.44 15.77
CA GLY A 399 -12.11 -22.57 16.10
C GLY A 399 -10.78 -22.50 15.36
N ARG A 400 -9.82 -23.29 15.83
CA ARG A 400 -8.55 -23.62 15.16
C ARG A 400 -8.11 -25.03 15.55
N LYS A 401 -7.41 -25.70 14.66
CA LYS A 401 -6.72 -26.96 14.92
C LYS A 401 -5.44 -27.01 14.10
N SER A 402 -4.38 -27.60 14.67
CA SER A 402 -3.10 -27.81 14.00
C SER A 402 -2.44 -29.06 14.59
N GLN A 403 -1.70 -29.80 13.75
CA GLN A 403 -0.80 -30.84 14.22
C GLN A 403 0.46 -30.29 14.91
N TYR A 404 0.80 -29.02 14.66
CA TYR A 404 1.90 -28.29 15.30
C TYR A 404 1.41 -27.35 16.40
N SER A 405 0.23 -27.62 16.97
CA SER A 405 -0.34 -26.80 18.03
C SER A 405 0.56 -26.77 19.26
N LEU A 406 0.97 -25.57 19.69
CA LEU A 406 1.61 -25.29 20.97
C LEU A 406 0.59 -25.15 22.10
N TYR A 407 -0.71 -25.05 21.78
CA TYR A 407 -1.76 -25.10 22.79
C TYR A 407 -1.87 -26.53 23.34
N ASP A 408 -1.62 -26.67 24.65
CA ASP A 408 -1.83 -27.89 25.40
C ASP A 408 -2.97 -27.69 26.41
N SER A 409 -4.06 -28.42 26.22
CA SER A 409 -5.24 -28.35 27.08
C SER A 409 -5.01 -28.90 28.48
N LYS A 410 -4.02 -29.79 28.67
CA LYS A 410 -3.67 -30.30 30.00
C LYS A 410 -2.98 -29.24 30.83
N ILE A 411 -1.96 -28.59 30.27
CA ILE A 411 -1.22 -27.51 30.94
C ILE A 411 -2.12 -26.31 31.25
N SER A 412 -3.09 -26.02 30.39
CA SER A 412 -4.01 -24.89 30.54
C SER A 412 -5.25 -25.18 31.39
N SER A 413 -5.41 -26.42 31.87
CA SER A 413 -6.61 -26.85 32.59
C SER A 413 -6.73 -26.17 33.95
N PHE A 414 -7.97 -25.94 34.40
CA PHE A 414 -8.26 -25.60 35.79
C PHE A 414 -8.55 -26.83 36.65
N GLU A 415 -8.75 -27.98 36.02
CA GLU A 415 -8.89 -29.29 36.68
C GLU A 415 -7.51 -29.85 37.05
N ASP A 416 -7.46 -31.00 37.74
CA ASP A 416 -6.22 -31.71 38.01
C ASP A 416 -5.48 -31.99 36.70
N ASP A 417 -4.31 -31.37 36.54
CA ASP A 417 -3.45 -31.44 35.36
C ASP A 417 -2.45 -32.60 35.45
N GLU A 418 -2.58 -33.45 36.48
CA GLU A 418 -1.69 -34.57 36.79
C GLU A 418 -0.22 -34.14 36.96
N GLY A 419 0.01 -32.88 37.36
CA GLY A 419 1.35 -32.31 37.54
C GLY A 419 1.99 -31.79 36.26
N ALA A 420 1.20 -31.49 35.22
CA ALA A 420 1.68 -30.88 33.98
C ALA A 420 2.26 -29.46 34.21
N TYR A 421 1.82 -28.72 35.23
CA TYR A 421 2.30 -27.39 35.58
C TYR A 421 2.55 -27.23 37.10
N ASP A 422 3.81 -26.98 37.51
CA ASP A 422 4.13 -26.68 38.91
C ASP A 422 3.78 -25.23 39.26
N GLN A 423 2.62 -25.05 39.89
CA GLN A 423 2.14 -23.73 40.33
C GLN A 423 3.08 -23.04 41.33
N LYS A 424 3.96 -23.75 42.04
CA LYS A 424 4.89 -23.17 43.02
C LYS A 424 5.95 -22.31 42.34
N ASP A 425 6.34 -22.63 41.11
CA ASP A 425 7.34 -21.88 40.36
C ASP A 425 6.89 -20.43 40.08
N ALA A 426 5.58 -20.20 39.95
CA ALA A 426 5.01 -18.87 39.71
C ALA A 426 5.41 -17.85 40.79
N ALA A 427 5.52 -18.26 42.06
CA ALA A 427 5.87 -17.35 43.14
C ALA A 427 7.30 -16.80 43.00
N GLY A 428 8.25 -17.65 42.59
CA GLY A 428 9.63 -17.26 42.31
C GLY A 428 9.70 -16.38 41.06
N PHE A 429 9.07 -16.82 39.98
CA PHE A 429 8.99 -16.10 38.71
C PHE A 429 8.46 -14.67 38.87
N ILE A 430 7.33 -14.49 39.55
CA ILE A 430 6.71 -13.18 39.79
C ILE A 430 7.65 -12.27 40.58
N LYS A 431 8.31 -12.78 41.64
CA LYS A 431 9.23 -11.99 42.45
C LYS A 431 10.44 -11.50 41.65
N LEU A 432 10.94 -12.31 40.73
CA LEU A 432 12.05 -11.95 39.83
C LEU A 432 11.62 -10.92 38.79
N GLN A 433 10.47 -11.11 38.13
CA GLN A 433 9.93 -10.12 37.18
C GLN A 433 9.60 -8.78 37.84
N ALA A 434 9.02 -8.82 39.04
CA ALA A 434 8.69 -7.64 39.81
C ALA A 434 9.91 -6.94 40.43
N LEU A 435 11.12 -7.54 40.40
CA LEU A 435 12.31 -6.98 41.04
C LEU A 435 12.57 -5.55 40.58
N ARG A 436 12.47 -5.28 39.26
CA ARG A 436 12.66 -3.92 38.71
C ARG A 436 11.63 -2.93 39.26
N LEU A 437 10.38 -3.35 39.41
CA LEU A 437 9.28 -2.52 39.90
C LEU A 437 9.42 -2.25 41.41
N ARG A 438 9.80 -3.28 42.18
CA ARG A 438 10.05 -3.17 43.63
C ARG A 438 11.20 -2.20 43.93
N THR A 439 12.27 -2.25 43.13
CA THR A 439 13.41 -1.33 43.27
C THR A 439 13.01 0.11 42.93
N LEU A 440 12.26 0.33 41.85
CA LEU A 440 11.73 1.66 41.50
C LEU A 440 10.89 2.25 42.64
N ALA A 441 9.90 1.49 43.13
CA ALA A 441 9.03 1.92 44.20
C ALA A 441 9.78 2.21 45.51
N ARG A 442 10.79 1.39 45.85
CA ARG A 442 11.62 1.60 47.04
C ARG A 442 12.47 2.87 46.94
N ASN A 443 13.12 3.09 45.80
CA ASN A 443 14.09 4.16 45.65
C ASN A 443 13.45 5.52 45.36
N ARG A 444 12.29 5.54 44.67
CA ARG A 444 11.56 6.78 44.33
C ARG A 444 10.44 7.13 45.31
N GLY A 445 10.08 6.23 46.21
CA GLY A 445 9.17 6.50 47.34
C GLY A 445 7.80 7.04 46.92
N ASP A 446 7.28 8.00 47.69
CA ASP A 446 5.93 8.55 47.52
C ASP A 446 5.75 9.36 46.24
N ALA A 447 6.83 9.92 45.68
CA ALA A 447 6.77 10.63 44.40
C ALA A 447 6.34 9.69 43.26
N TRP A 448 6.91 8.48 43.23
CA TRP A 448 6.52 7.46 42.25
C TRP A 448 5.11 6.94 42.44
N ARG A 449 4.64 6.83 43.69
CA ARG A 449 3.26 6.40 43.97
C ARG A 449 2.24 7.42 43.52
N LYS A 450 2.49 8.72 43.73
CA LYS A 450 1.62 9.81 43.28
C LYS A 450 1.57 9.96 41.76
N GLU A 451 2.58 9.49 41.05
CA GLU A 451 2.58 9.51 39.58
C GLU A 451 1.74 8.35 39.00
N LEU A 452 1.70 7.21 39.70
CA LEU A 452 1.00 6.01 39.24
C LEU A 452 -0.46 5.92 39.69
N LEU A 453 -0.80 6.50 40.84
CA LEU A 453 -2.14 6.52 41.45
C LEU A 453 -2.74 7.90 41.29
#